data_AF-A0A2A5GVA4-F1
#
_entry.id   AF-A0A2A5GVA4-F1
#
_cell.length_a   1.000
_cell.length_b   1.000
_cell.length_c   1.000
_cell.angle_alpha   90.00
_cell.angle_beta   90.00
_cell.angle_gamma   90.00
#
_symmetry.space_group_name_H-M   'P 1'
#
loop_
_entity.id
_entity.type
_entity.pdbx_description
1 polymer ?
#
loop_
_entity_poly.entity_id
_entity_poly.type
_entity_poly.pdbx_seq_one_letter_code
_entity_poly.pdbx_strand_id
1 'polypeptide(L)'
;MAKMKYTSKGEIGTDTKLKNSLRRDYIASGNRVLNQRKAWAVGKNVMLTIENPNPNEKNKKYIKVKATDVWGSHKPKRKANEKQ
;
A
#
# COMPACT_ATOMS: atom_id res chain seq x y z
N MET A 1 -43.86 22.08 13.09
CA MET A 1 -43.03 20.98 13.64
C MET A 1 -41.72 21.59 14.15
N ALA A 2 -41.39 21.43 15.44
CA ALA A 2 -40.19 22.02 16.02
C ALA A 2 -38.93 21.27 15.56
N LYS A 3 -37.91 22.00 15.10
CA LYS A 3 -36.63 21.42 14.64
C LYS A 3 -35.79 21.08 15.88
N MET A 4 -35.53 19.79 16.13
CA MET A 4 -34.67 19.37 17.24
C MET A 4 -33.26 19.96 17.07
N LYS A 5 -32.78 20.64 18.11
CA LYS A 5 -31.41 21.16 18.20
C LYS A 5 -30.48 19.98 18.48
N TYR A 6 -29.70 19.56 17.49
CA TYR A 6 -28.71 18.51 17.66
C TYR A 6 -27.53 19.05 18.48
N THR A 7 -27.28 18.45 19.64
CA THR A 7 -26.09 18.69 20.47
C THR A 7 -25.17 17.48 20.32
N SER A 8 -23.90 17.71 19.99
CA SER A 8 -22.92 16.62 19.83
C SER A 8 -22.76 15.84 21.14
N LYS A 9 -22.56 14.52 21.05
CA LYS A 9 -22.35 13.62 22.21
C LYS A 9 -21.05 13.87 22.99
N GLY A 10 -20.17 14.76 22.53
CA GLY A 10 -18.87 15.01 23.17
C GLY A 10 -17.83 13.91 22.95
N GLU A 11 -18.13 12.90 22.13
CA GLU A 11 -17.18 11.86 21.73
C GLU A 11 -16.16 12.44 20.74
N ILE A 12 -14.97 12.76 21.24
CA ILE A 12 -13.84 13.22 20.42
C ILE A 12 -13.02 11.99 20.02
N GLY A 13 -12.72 11.85 18.73
CA GLY A 13 -11.89 10.75 18.24
C GLY A 13 -10.47 10.76 18.80
N THR A 14 -9.74 9.66 18.60
CA THR A 14 -8.35 9.52 19.07
C THR A 14 -7.43 10.64 18.57
N ASP A 15 -6.46 11.02 19.41
CA ASP A 15 -5.52 12.12 19.15
C ASP A 15 -4.81 11.97 17.79
N THR A 16 -4.83 13.06 17.01
CA THR A 16 -4.20 13.16 15.70
C THR A 16 -2.69 12.91 15.77
N LYS A 17 -2.02 13.37 16.84
CA LYS A 17 -0.57 13.16 16.99
C LYS A 17 -0.25 11.68 17.17
N LEU A 18 -1.01 10.99 18.00
CA LEU A 18 -0.90 9.55 18.21
C LEU A 18 -1.12 8.77 16.91
N LYS A 19 -2.17 9.09 16.14
CA LYS A 19 -2.42 8.49 14.82
C LYS A 19 -1.25 8.67 13.86
N ASN A 20 -0.69 9.88 13.81
CA ASN A 20 0.46 10.19 12.95
C ASN A 20 1.72 9.44 13.39
N SER A 21 1.93 9.23 14.68
CA SER A 21 3.02 8.39 15.21
C SER A 21 2.88 6.95 14.72
N LEU A 22 1.74 6.32 15.00
CA LEU A 22 1.46 4.94 14.60
C LEU A 22 1.60 4.73 13.08
N ARG A 23 1.17 5.72 12.28
CA ARG A 23 1.32 5.68 10.83
C ARG A 23 2.80 5.69 10.42
N ARG A 24 3.63 6.51 11.06
CA ARG A 24 5.08 6.56 10.78
C ARG A 24 5.74 5.24 11.15
N ASP A 25 5.40 4.70 12.31
CA ASP A 25 5.92 3.41 12.79
C ASP A 25 5.55 2.28 11.82
N TYR A 26 4.30 2.26 11.34
CA TYR A 26 3.87 1.31 10.32
C TYR A 26 4.63 1.46 8.99
N ILE A 27 4.86 2.70 8.53
CA ILE A 27 5.59 2.96 7.27
C ILE A 27 7.06 2.53 7.39
N ALA A 28 7.69 2.77 8.54
CA ALA A 28 9.05 2.35 8.83
C ALA A 28 9.16 0.84 9.05
N SER A 29 8.07 0.18 9.43
CA SER A 29 8.05 -1.28 9.64
C SER A 29 8.11 -2.08 8.32
N GLY A 30 8.67 -3.30 8.41
CA GLY A 30 8.61 -4.28 7.32
C GLY A 30 7.20 -4.78 6.99
N ASN A 31 6.21 -4.55 7.87
CA ASN A 31 4.84 -5.02 7.69
C ASN A 31 4.18 -4.46 6.43
N ARG A 32 4.53 -3.22 6.05
CA ARG A 32 4.03 -2.61 4.81
C ARG A 32 4.39 -3.44 3.58
N VAL A 33 5.64 -3.91 3.51
CA VAL A 33 6.14 -4.72 2.38
C VAL A 33 5.49 -6.10 2.39
N LEU A 34 5.36 -6.72 3.56
CA LEU A 34 4.68 -8.01 3.71
C LEU A 34 3.21 -7.93 3.25
N ASN A 35 2.50 -6.87 3.62
CA ASN A 35 1.11 -6.67 3.21
C ASN A 35 0.98 -6.43 1.69
N GLN A 36 1.89 -5.68 1.08
CA GLN A 36 1.93 -5.51 -0.37
C GLN A 36 2.20 -6.83 -1.08
N ARG A 37 3.14 -7.63 -0.56
CA ARG A 37 3.45 -8.96 -1.11
C ARG A 37 2.26 -9.90 -0.97
N LYS A 38 1.55 -9.90 0.17
CA LYS A 38 0.30 -10.66 0.36
C LYS A 38 -0.81 -10.22 -0.59
N ALA A 39 -1.00 -8.92 -0.78
CA ALA A 39 -2.02 -8.40 -1.70
C ALA A 39 -1.72 -8.75 -3.16
N TRP A 40 -0.45 -8.63 -3.56
CA TRP A 40 0.02 -9.10 -4.87
C TRP A 40 -0.17 -10.61 -4.98
N ALA A 41 0.06 -11.34 -3.89
CA ALA A 41 -0.14 -12.78 -3.77
C ALA A 41 -1.61 -13.25 -3.84
N VAL A 42 -2.57 -12.32 -3.96
CA VAL A 42 -3.99 -12.60 -4.21
C VAL A 42 -4.41 -12.06 -5.59
N GLY A 43 -3.46 -11.52 -6.37
CA GLY A 43 -3.69 -10.99 -7.70
C GLY A 43 -4.17 -9.53 -7.73
N LYS A 44 -4.05 -8.77 -6.63
CA LYS A 44 -4.35 -7.33 -6.65
C LYS A 44 -3.26 -6.56 -7.42
N ASN A 45 -3.67 -5.48 -8.10
CA ASN A 45 -2.72 -4.58 -8.76
C ASN A 45 -1.99 -3.71 -7.74
N VAL A 46 -0.77 -4.10 -7.37
CA VAL A 46 0.08 -3.40 -6.40
C VAL A 46 1.08 -2.51 -7.14
N MET A 47 1.19 -1.25 -6.70
CA MET A 47 2.18 -0.29 -7.20
C MET A 47 3.29 -0.09 -6.17
N LEU A 48 4.53 -0.26 -6.58
CA LEU A 48 5.72 -0.05 -5.77
C LEU A 48 6.33 1.32 -6.06
N THR A 49 6.83 1.96 -5.01
CA THR A 49 7.59 3.22 -5.13
C THR A 49 9.06 2.87 -5.05
N ILE A 50 9.78 3.05 -6.16
CA ILE A 50 11.20 2.74 -6.29
C ILE A 50 11.94 4.04 -6.55
N GLU A 51 13.18 4.14 -6.10
CA GLU A 51 14.07 5.25 -6.44
C GLU A 51 14.24 5.35 -7.95
N ASN A 52 14.29 6.57 -8.46
CA ASN A 52 14.50 6.79 -9.88
C ASN A 52 15.94 6.36 -10.27
N PRO A 53 16.10 5.41 -11.20
CA PRO A 53 17.41 4.95 -11.63
C PRO A 53 18.23 6.05 -12.36
N ASN A 54 17.59 7.11 -12.86
CA ASN A 54 18.29 8.27 -13.42
C ASN A 54 18.46 9.37 -12.33
N PRO A 55 19.66 9.53 -11.75
CA PRO A 55 19.91 10.48 -10.66
C PRO A 55 19.89 11.96 -11.10
N ASN A 56 19.92 12.23 -12.41
CA ASN A 56 19.98 13.59 -12.94
C ASN A 56 18.64 14.32 -12.86
N GLU A 57 17.52 13.60 -12.81
CA GLU A 57 16.17 14.17 -12.66
C GLU A 57 15.81 14.40 -11.19
N LYS A 58 16.41 15.43 -10.57
CA LYS A 58 16.24 15.74 -9.13
C LYS A 58 14.79 16.00 -8.70
N ASN A 59 13.92 16.43 -9.63
CA ASN A 59 12.50 16.71 -9.38
C ASN A 59 11.64 15.44 -9.31
N LYS A 60 12.16 14.28 -9.72
CA LYS A 60 11.45 12.99 -9.73
C LYS A 60 12.30 11.93 -9.03
N LYS A 61 12.40 12.05 -7.70
CA LYS A 61 13.21 11.13 -6.88
C LYS A 61 12.69 9.69 -6.87
N TYR A 62 11.38 9.50 -7.08
CA TYR A 62 10.75 8.19 -7.03
C TYR A 62 9.84 7.97 -8.24
N ILE A 63 9.80 6.74 -8.72
CA ILE A 63 8.90 6.28 -9.77
C ILE A 63 7.92 5.24 -9.21
N LYS A 64 6.71 5.22 -9.77
CA LYS A 64 5.71 4.18 -9.48
C LYS A 64 5.81 3.10 -10.54
N VAL A 65 6.11 1.87 -10.10
CA VAL A 65 6.26 0.70 -10.98
C VAL A 65 5.26 -0.37 -10.55
N LYS A 66 4.69 -1.13 -11.48
CA LYS A 66 3.82 -2.25 -11.13
C LYS A 66 4.63 -3.35 -10.45
N ALA A 67 4.04 -3.98 -9.44
CA ALA A 67 4.66 -5.11 -8.77
C ALA A 67 4.92 -6.30 -9.69
N THR A 68 4.15 -6.45 -10.79
CA THR A 68 4.36 -7.49 -11.80
C THR A 68 5.68 -7.35 -12.54
N ASP A 69 6.13 -6.12 -12.75
CA ASP A 69 7.35 -5.85 -13.52
C ASP A 69 8.59 -6.11 -12.66
N VAL A 70 8.44 -5.99 -11.33
CA VAL A 70 9.50 -6.17 -10.33
C VAL A 70 9.55 -7.61 -9.81
N TRP A 71 8.39 -8.22 -9.51
CA TRP A 71 8.28 -9.55 -8.90
C TRP A 71 7.84 -10.65 -9.88
N GLY A 72 7.46 -10.30 -11.11
CA GLY A 72 7.03 -11.24 -12.14
C GLY A 72 5.53 -11.56 -12.11
N SER A 73 5.16 -12.76 -12.59
CA SER A 73 3.78 -13.21 -12.54
C SER A 73 3.44 -13.77 -11.16
N HIS A 74 2.33 -13.30 -10.60
CA HIS A 74 1.81 -13.87 -9.36
C HIS A 74 1.26 -15.30 -9.56
N LYS A 75 0.82 -15.66 -10.77
CA LYS A 75 0.23 -16.97 -11.01
C LYS A 75 1.31 -18.06 -10.98
N PRO A 76 1.06 -19.21 -10.34
CA PRO A 76 1.97 -20.33 -10.44
C PRO A 76 2.12 -20.72 -11.91
N LYS A 77 3.35 -21.00 -12.34
CA LYS A 77 3.62 -21.52 -13.68
C LYS A 77 2.86 -22.84 -13.81
N ARG A 78 1.91 -22.92 -14.74
CA ARG A 78 1.26 -24.20 -15.07
C ARG A 78 2.36 -25.16 -15.51
N LYS A 79 2.45 -26.34 -14.88
CA LYS A 79 3.34 -27.40 -15.38
C LYS A 79 2.88 -27.70 -16.81
N ALA A 80 3.79 -27.60 -17.77
CA ALA A 80 3.49 -28.04 -19.13
C ALA A 80 3.16 -29.52 -19.04
N ASN A 81 1.96 -29.92 -19.46
CA ASN A 81 1.56 -31.32 -19.48
C ASN A 81 2.54 -32.07 -20.38
N GLU A 82 3.28 -33.00 -19.78
CA GLU A 82 4.15 -33.97 -20.43
C GLU A 82 3.26 -34.84 -21.33
N LYS A 83 3.37 -34.63 -22.65
CA LYS A 83 2.64 -35.43 -23.63
C LYS A 83 3.27 -36.83 -23.63
N GLN A 84 2.50 -37.83 -23.19
CA GLN A 84 2.75 -39.25 -23.47
C GLN A 84 2.48 -39.55 -24.94
#